data_AF-A0A411JJF8-F1
#
_entry.id   AF-A0A411JJF8-F1
#
_cell.length_a   1.000
_cell.length_b   1.000
_cell.length_c   1.000
_cell.angle_alpha   90.00
_cell.angle_beta   90.00
_cell.angle_gamma   90.00
#
_symmetry.space_group_name_H-M   'P 1'
#
loop_
_entity.id
_entity.type
_entity.pdbx_description
1 polymer ?
#
loop_
_entity_poly.entity_id
_entity_poly.type
_entity_poly.pdbx_seq_one_letter_code
_entity_poly.pdbx_strand_id
1 'polypeptide(L)'
;VRRMNNELSNYLRRCVEGNRHFNLAVGIKPGTLSNGLKYSLATGNWGDQKKAMSSTAGVSQVLNRYTFASTLSHLRRTNTPIGRDGKLAKPRQLHNTHWGLVCPAETPEGQACGLVKNLSLMCYVSVGSPSEPLIEFMINRGMEVVEEYEPLRYPHATKIFVNGTWVGVHQDPKHLVSQVLETRRKSYLQYEVSLVREIRDQEFKIFSDA
;
A
#
# COMPACT_ATOMS: atom_id res chain seq x y z
N VAL A 1 -1.14 -13.45 -12.80
CA VAL A 1 -0.57 -13.16 -14.14
C VAL A 1 0.61 -14.07 -14.51
N ARG A 2 1.69 -14.16 -13.71
CA ARG A 2 2.87 -15.02 -14.01
C ARG A 2 2.53 -16.45 -14.43
N ARG A 3 1.61 -17.12 -13.72
CA ARG A 3 1.16 -18.48 -14.06
C ARG A 3 0.51 -18.57 -15.44
N MET A 4 -0.35 -17.62 -15.80
CA MET A 4 -0.98 -17.57 -17.13
C MET A 4 0.07 -17.36 -18.23
N ASN A 5 1.04 -16.45 -18.01
CA ASN A 5 2.13 -16.24 -18.95
C ASN A 5 2.95 -17.53 -19.15
N ASN A 6 3.28 -18.24 -18.07
CA ASN A 6 3.99 -19.52 -18.17
C ASN A 6 3.18 -20.58 -18.92
N GLU A 7 1.88 -20.71 -18.64
CA GLU A 7 0.98 -21.64 -19.34
C GLU A 7 0.90 -21.32 -20.85
N LEU A 8 0.78 -20.03 -21.20
CA LEU A 8 0.74 -19.56 -22.58
C LEU A 8 2.07 -19.78 -23.30
N SER A 9 3.20 -19.43 -22.66
CA SER A 9 4.54 -19.66 -23.22
C SER A 9 4.81 -21.14 -23.47
N ASN A 10 4.37 -22.03 -22.57
CA ASN A 10 4.50 -23.47 -22.76
C ASN A 10 3.62 -23.99 -23.92
N TYR A 11 2.41 -23.46 -24.08
CA TYR A 11 1.56 -23.79 -25.21
C TYR A 11 2.18 -23.33 -26.54
N LEU A 12 2.71 -22.10 -26.59
CA LEU A 12 3.42 -21.58 -27.75
C LEU A 12 4.60 -22.47 -28.14
N ARG A 13 5.45 -22.86 -27.18
CA ARG A 13 6.57 -23.79 -27.44
C ARG A 13 6.12 -25.09 -28.09
N ARG A 14 5.05 -25.71 -27.57
CA ARG A 14 4.49 -26.95 -28.13
C ARG A 14 3.92 -26.78 -29.55
N CYS A 15 3.32 -25.63 -29.84
CA CYS A 15 2.86 -25.32 -31.20
C CYS A 15 4.04 -25.22 -32.18
N VAL A 16 5.12 -24.55 -31.77
CA VAL A 16 6.34 -24.42 -32.58
C VAL A 16 7.02 -25.78 -32.79
N GLU A 17 7.25 -26.54 -31.73
CA GLU A 17 7.86 -27.89 -31.80
C GLU A 17 7.03 -28.87 -32.62
N GLY A 18 5.70 -28.77 -32.53
CA GLY A 18 4.77 -29.62 -33.27
C GLY A 18 4.41 -29.13 -34.67
N ASN A 19 5.01 -28.03 -35.14
CA ASN A 19 4.66 -27.34 -36.39
C ASN A 19 3.14 -27.10 -36.57
N ARG A 20 2.45 -26.75 -35.47
CA ARG A 20 1.01 -26.45 -35.42
C ARG A 20 0.77 -24.96 -35.38
N HIS A 21 -0.30 -24.49 -36.03
CA HIS A 21 -0.74 -23.11 -35.89
C HIS A 21 -1.07 -22.76 -34.43
N PHE A 22 -0.47 -21.67 -33.96
CA PHE A 22 -0.76 -21.12 -32.64
C PHE A 22 -2.13 -20.43 -32.64
N ASN A 23 -3.00 -20.79 -31.70
CA ASN A 23 -4.27 -20.13 -31.48
C ASN A 23 -4.36 -19.58 -30.05
N LEU A 24 -4.47 -18.26 -29.93
CA LEU A 24 -4.52 -17.57 -28.65
C LEU A 24 -5.71 -18.02 -27.78
N ALA A 25 -6.87 -18.26 -28.39
CA ALA A 25 -8.08 -18.67 -27.66
C ALA A 25 -7.93 -20.06 -27.01
N VAL A 26 -7.07 -20.92 -27.58
CA VAL A 26 -6.74 -22.24 -27.03
C VAL A 26 -5.64 -22.13 -25.98
N GLY A 27 -4.70 -21.20 -26.16
CA GLY A 27 -3.57 -20.98 -25.25
C GLY A 27 -3.94 -20.32 -23.93
N ILE A 28 -4.91 -19.40 -23.95
CA ILE A 28 -5.42 -18.74 -22.75
C ILE A 28 -6.47 -19.63 -22.09
N LYS A 29 -6.29 -19.93 -20.81
CA LYS A 29 -7.25 -20.71 -20.00
C LYS A 29 -7.97 -19.78 -19.02
N PRO A 30 -9.22 -19.34 -19.31
CA PRO A 30 -9.96 -18.43 -18.42
C PRO A 30 -10.21 -19.01 -17.01
N GLY A 31 -10.29 -20.35 -16.93
CA GLY A 31 -10.47 -21.07 -15.68
C GLY A 31 -9.31 -20.89 -14.69
N THR A 32 -8.08 -20.65 -15.17
CA THR A 32 -6.91 -20.45 -14.28
C THR A 32 -7.12 -19.22 -13.37
N LEU A 33 -7.66 -18.13 -13.91
CA LEU A 33 -7.95 -16.92 -13.12
C LEU A 33 -9.24 -17.09 -12.32
N SER A 34 -10.32 -17.52 -12.97
CA SER A 34 -11.65 -17.59 -12.35
C SER A 34 -11.69 -18.54 -11.16
N ASN A 35 -11.15 -19.75 -11.30
CA ASN A 35 -11.14 -20.73 -10.23
C ASN A 35 -10.12 -20.36 -9.13
N GLY A 36 -9.00 -19.74 -9.50
CA GLY A 36 -8.00 -19.25 -8.55
C GLY A 36 -8.55 -18.16 -7.63
N LEU A 37 -9.24 -17.16 -8.20
CA LEU A 37 -9.89 -16.11 -7.43
C LEU A 37 -11.04 -16.65 -6.58
N LYS A 38 -11.92 -17.48 -7.15
CA LYS A 38 -13.02 -18.11 -6.42
C LYS A 38 -12.51 -18.91 -5.21
N TYR A 39 -11.46 -19.71 -5.39
CA TYR A 39 -10.85 -20.48 -4.31
C TYR A 39 -10.26 -19.57 -3.22
N SER A 40 -9.44 -18.59 -3.61
CA SER A 40 -8.73 -17.73 -2.65
C SER A 40 -9.70 -16.89 -1.82
N LEU A 41 -10.75 -16.34 -2.45
CA LEU A 41 -11.80 -15.58 -1.78
C LEU A 41 -12.69 -16.45 -0.90
N ALA A 42 -13.05 -17.67 -1.34
CA ALA A 42 -13.92 -18.55 -0.57
C ALA A 42 -13.22 -19.17 0.64
N THR A 43 -11.93 -19.48 0.53
CA THR A 43 -11.16 -20.17 1.59
C THR A 43 -10.33 -19.22 2.45
N GLY A 44 -10.05 -18.01 1.98
CA GLY A 44 -9.14 -17.06 2.63
C GLY A 44 -7.66 -17.43 2.51
N ASN A 45 -7.32 -18.46 1.73
CA ASN A 45 -5.94 -18.89 1.48
C ASN A 45 -5.41 -18.20 0.21
N TRP A 46 -4.52 -17.23 0.39
CA TRP A 46 -3.88 -16.51 -0.72
C TRP A 46 -2.58 -17.22 -1.11
N GLY A 47 -2.65 -18.10 -2.12
CA GLY A 47 -1.48 -18.85 -2.58
C GLY A 47 -1.81 -20.02 -3.50
N ASP A 48 -0.81 -20.84 -3.77
CA ASP A 48 -1.01 -22.10 -4.50
C ASP A 48 -1.75 -23.10 -3.62
N GLN A 49 -2.80 -23.72 -4.15
CA GLN A 49 -3.59 -24.76 -3.46
C GLN A 49 -2.70 -25.89 -2.94
N LYS A 50 -1.62 -26.20 -3.67
CA LYS A 50 -0.66 -27.25 -3.29
C LYS A 50 0.24 -26.87 -2.11
N LYS A 51 0.32 -25.57 -1.77
CA LYS A 51 1.12 -25.02 -0.67
C LYS A 51 0.25 -24.24 0.33
N ALA A 52 -0.94 -24.78 0.64
CA ALA A 52 -1.90 -24.11 1.51
C ALA A 52 -1.33 -23.75 2.90
N MET A 53 -0.43 -24.57 3.46
CA MET A 53 0.21 -24.29 4.77
C MET A 53 1.11 -23.04 4.80
N SER A 54 1.62 -22.58 3.66
CA SER A 54 2.45 -21.36 3.59
C SER A 54 1.66 -20.13 3.15
N SER A 55 0.33 -20.25 3.02
CA SER A 55 -0.52 -19.15 2.54
C SER A 55 -0.91 -18.21 3.69
N THR A 56 -1.03 -16.92 3.38
CA THR A 56 -1.56 -15.94 4.33
C THR A 56 -3.06 -16.20 4.50
N ALA A 57 -3.42 -16.87 5.58
CA ALA A 57 -4.81 -17.17 5.91
C ALA A 57 -5.49 -15.99 6.61
N GLY A 58 -6.82 -15.91 6.49
CA GLY A 58 -7.64 -15.00 7.29
C GLY A 58 -7.83 -13.59 6.73
N VAL A 59 -7.38 -13.32 5.50
CA VAL A 59 -7.67 -12.06 4.78
C VAL A 59 -9.12 -12.04 4.27
N SER A 60 -9.61 -13.16 3.71
CA SER A 60 -11.04 -13.32 3.41
C SER A 60 -11.72 -14.07 4.54
N GLN A 61 -12.87 -13.56 4.98
CA GLN A 61 -13.67 -14.12 6.07
C GLN A 61 -15.15 -14.06 5.71
N VAL A 62 -15.94 -15.00 6.24
CA VAL A 62 -17.40 -14.96 6.09
C VAL A 62 -17.95 -13.76 6.85
N LEU A 63 -18.77 -12.95 6.18
CA LEU A 63 -19.34 -11.74 6.76
C LEU A 63 -20.24 -12.08 7.96
N ASN A 64 -19.95 -11.47 9.11
CA ASN A 64 -20.79 -11.57 10.30
C ASN A 64 -22.07 -10.75 10.14
N ARG A 65 -23.23 -11.42 10.27
CA ARG A 65 -24.58 -10.86 10.10
C ARG A 65 -25.49 -11.04 11.32
N TYR A 66 -24.94 -11.17 12.54
CA TYR A 66 -25.77 -11.29 13.75
C TYR A 66 -26.60 -10.03 14.03
N THR A 67 -26.02 -8.86 13.84
CA THR A 67 -26.70 -7.56 13.97
C THR A 67 -26.16 -6.59 12.93
N PHE A 68 -26.91 -5.52 12.64
CA PHE A 68 -26.46 -4.46 11.72
C PHE A 68 -25.11 -3.86 12.16
N ALA A 69 -24.98 -3.55 13.46
CA ALA A 69 -23.73 -3.03 14.03
C ALA A 69 -22.56 -4.02 13.88
N SER A 70 -22.81 -5.31 14.09
CA SER A 70 -21.79 -6.35 13.91
C SER A 70 -21.32 -6.44 12.46
N THR A 71 -22.19 -6.22 11.48
CA THR A 71 -21.81 -6.20 10.06
C THR A 71 -20.92 -5.01 9.75
N LEU A 72 -21.24 -3.81 10.23
CA LEU A 72 -20.41 -2.61 10.03
C LEU A 72 -19.04 -2.73 10.69
N SER A 73 -18.99 -3.21 11.94
CA SER A 73 -17.73 -3.49 12.65
C SER A 73 -16.87 -4.48 11.86
N HIS A 74 -17.46 -5.56 11.35
CA HIS A 74 -16.70 -6.58 10.63
C HIS A 74 -16.06 -6.07 9.34
N LEU A 75 -16.71 -5.15 8.63
CA LEU A 75 -16.17 -4.53 7.41
C LEU A 75 -15.00 -3.57 7.67
N ARG A 76 -14.89 -3.02 8.89
CA ARG A 76 -13.86 -2.04 9.28
C ARG A 76 -12.70 -2.66 10.06
N ARG A 77 -12.64 -3.99 10.08
CA ARG A 77 -11.64 -4.74 10.85
C ARG A 77 -10.32 -4.81 10.11
N THR A 78 -9.23 -4.54 10.83
CA THR A 78 -7.86 -4.79 10.37
C THR A 78 -7.21 -5.87 11.23
N ASN A 79 -6.42 -6.73 10.59
CA ASN A 79 -5.75 -7.84 11.25
C ASN A 79 -4.23 -7.67 11.12
N THR A 80 -3.52 -7.76 12.24
CA THR A 80 -2.07 -7.71 12.26
C THR A 80 -1.52 -9.09 11.86
N PRO A 81 -0.62 -9.21 10.85
CA PRO A 81 -0.14 -10.49 10.33
C PRO A 81 0.91 -11.13 11.26
N ILE A 82 0.54 -11.32 12.53
CA ILE A 82 1.39 -11.91 13.57
C ILE A 82 0.69 -13.17 14.09
N GLY A 83 1.49 -14.24 14.27
CA GLY A 83 1.01 -15.49 14.84
C GLY A 83 0.39 -15.26 16.22
N ARG A 84 -0.77 -15.87 16.46
CA ARG A 84 -1.52 -15.70 17.71
C ARG A 84 -0.86 -16.41 18.90
N ASP A 85 0.07 -17.33 18.63
CA ASP A 85 0.79 -18.11 19.63
C ASP A 85 1.86 -17.29 20.38
N GLY A 86 2.27 -16.15 19.81
CA GLY A 86 3.25 -15.26 20.42
C GLY A 86 2.63 -14.39 21.52
N LYS A 87 3.16 -14.49 22.75
CA LYS A 87 2.88 -13.58 23.89
C LYS A 87 3.67 -12.26 23.81
N LEU A 88 3.95 -11.76 22.61
CA LEU A 88 4.63 -10.48 22.43
C LEU A 88 3.67 -9.34 22.79
N ALA A 89 3.99 -8.59 23.86
CA ALA A 89 3.13 -7.52 24.36
C ALA A 89 3.13 -6.28 23.46
N LYS A 90 4.29 -5.88 22.91
CA LYS A 90 4.46 -4.64 22.15
C LYS A 90 3.47 -4.45 20.98
N PRO A 91 3.23 -5.42 20.08
CA PRO A 91 2.28 -5.23 18.98
C PRO A 91 0.81 -5.18 19.44
N ARG A 92 0.52 -5.66 20.66
CA ARG A 92 -0.83 -5.72 21.23
C ARG A 92 -1.17 -4.48 22.05
N GLN A 93 -0.16 -3.81 22.60
CA GLN A 93 -0.34 -2.60 23.38
C GLN A 93 -0.91 -1.46 22.52
N LEU A 94 -1.80 -0.69 23.13
CA LEU A 94 -2.28 0.55 22.52
C LEU A 94 -1.11 1.53 22.44
N HIS A 95 -0.79 1.98 21.23
CA HIS A 95 0.26 2.97 20.98
C HIS A 95 -0.36 4.34 20.70
N ASN A 96 0.34 5.42 21.05
CA ASN A 96 -0.19 6.79 20.91
C ASN A 96 -0.52 7.16 19.45
N THR A 97 0.18 6.57 18.48
CA THR A 97 -0.10 6.78 17.04
C THR A 97 -1.43 6.20 16.57
N HIS A 98 -2.10 5.38 17.39
CA HIS A 98 -3.45 4.88 17.11
C HIS A 98 -4.53 5.96 17.24
N TRP A 99 -4.23 7.04 17.97
CA TRP A 99 -5.19 8.09 18.26
C TRP A 99 -5.75 8.69 16.96
N GLY A 100 -7.08 8.76 16.87
CA GLY A 100 -7.79 9.24 15.68
C GLY A 100 -7.95 8.22 14.55
N LEU A 101 -7.17 7.13 14.52
CA LEU A 101 -7.18 6.15 13.41
C LEU A 101 -7.94 4.87 13.73
N VAL A 102 -7.79 4.34 14.94
CA VAL A 102 -8.42 3.08 15.36
C VAL A 102 -9.20 3.25 16.67
N CYS A 103 -10.24 2.45 16.85
CA CYS A 103 -11.00 2.40 18.09
C CYS A 103 -10.11 1.82 19.22
N PRO A 104 -9.89 2.54 20.34
CA PRO A 104 -9.03 2.05 21.41
C PRO A 104 -9.66 0.93 22.24
N ALA A 105 -10.99 0.80 22.24
CA ALA A 105 -11.73 -0.15 23.06
C ALA A 105 -12.15 -1.42 22.30
N GLU A 106 -12.36 -1.32 20.97
CA GLU A 106 -12.96 -2.41 20.20
C GLU A 106 -11.90 -3.41 19.70
N THR A 107 -11.56 -4.36 20.56
CA THR A 107 -10.68 -5.50 20.25
C THR A 107 -11.27 -6.78 20.89
N PRO A 108 -11.14 -7.95 20.25
CA PRO A 108 -11.60 -9.20 20.85
C PRO A 108 -10.78 -9.57 22.08
N GLU A 109 -11.43 -10.24 23.04
CA GLU A 109 -10.75 -10.83 24.18
C GLU A 109 -9.85 -12.02 23.78
N GLY A 110 -8.89 -12.36 24.64
CA GLY A 110 -8.03 -13.52 24.48
C GLY A 110 -6.86 -13.33 23.49
N GLN A 111 -6.53 -14.37 22.73
CA GLN A 111 -5.30 -14.44 21.92
C GLN A 111 -5.23 -13.42 20.77
N ALA A 112 -6.35 -12.83 20.38
CA ALA A 112 -6.42 -11.82 19.33
C ALA A 112 -6.44 -10.36 19.87
N CYS A 113 -6.43 -10.19 21.19
CA CYS A 113 -6.43 -8.86 21.82
C CYS A 113 -5.24 -8.02 21.33
N GLY A 114 -5.56 -6.82 20.84
CA GLY A 114 -4.62 -5.86 20.26
C GLY A 114 -4.13 -6.18 18.85
N LEU A 115 -4.35 -7.41 18.34
CA LEU A 115 -3.98 -7.79 16.97
C LEU A 115 -5.09 -7.48 15.97
N VAL A 116 -6.33 -7.59 16.41
CA VAL A 116 -7.51 -7.20 15.66
C VAL A 116 -7.94 -5.82 16.13
N LYS A 117 -8.00 -4.88 15.19
CA LYS A 117 -8.36 -3.48 15.43
C LYS A 117 -9.50 -3.09 14.51
N ASN A 118 -10.25 -2.06 14.88
CA ASN A 118 -11.32 -1.51 14.05
C ASN A 118 -11.02 -0.05 13.74
N LEU A 119 -11.26 0.37 12.50
CA LEU A 119 -11.07 1.75 12.07
C LEU A 119 -12.00 2.70 12.84
N SER A 120 -11.49 3.85 13.24
CA SER A 120 -12.29 4.92 13.88
C SER A 120 -13.32 5.48 12.89
N LEU A 121 -14.36 6.15 13.37
CA LEU A 121 -15.45 6.66 12.52
C LEU A 121 -14.96 7.50 11.33
N MET A 122 -14.03 8.43 11.57
CA MET A 122 -13.48 9.35 10.57
C MET A 122 -12.20 8.85 9.90
N CYS A 123 -11.75 7.62 10.20
CA CYS A 123 -10.56 7.07 9.56
C CYS A 123 -10.80 6.87 8.06
N TYR A 124 -9.86 7.37 7.28
CA TYR A 124 -9.77 7.22 5.83
C TYR A 124 -8.50 6.45 5.48
N VAL A 125 -8.60 5.51 4.55
CA VAL A 125 -7.47 4.73 4.01
C VAL A 125 -7.15 5.32 2.64
N SER A 126 -5.88 5.70 2.41
CA SER A 126 -5.45 6.25 1.13
C SER A 126 -5.63 5.22 0.02
N VAL A 127 -5.95 5.71 -1.18
CA VAL A 127 -6.07 4.89 -2.40
C VAL A 127 -4.90 5.08 -3.35
N GLY A 128 -4.04 6.05 -3.04
CA GLY A 128 -2.83 6.36 -3.77
C GLY A 128 -3.09 7.31 -4.94
N SER A 129 -2.09 8.13 -5.23
CA SER A 129 -2.12 9.08 -6.34
C SER A 129 -0.78 9.14 -7.07
N PRO A 130 -0.77 9.42 -8.38
CA PRO A 130 0.47 9.61 -9.13
C PRO A 130 1.30 10.75 -8.54
N SER A 131 2.61 10.52 -8.38
CA SER A 131 3.53 11.47 -7.76
C SER A 131 4.35 12.27 -8.77
N GLU A 132 4.42 11.81 -10.02
CA GLU A 132 5.19 12.43 -11.10
C GLU A 132 4.80 13.90 -11.34
N PRO A 133 3.51 14.29 -11.41
CA PRO A 133 3.13 15.69 -11.61
C PRO A 133 3.59 16.61 -10.46
N LEU A 134 3.71 16.06 -9.25
CA LEU A 134 4.18 16.80 -8.10
C LEU A 134 5.69 17.04 -8.17
N ILE A 135 6.46 16.07 -8.68
CA ILE A 135 7.90 16.22 -8.89
C ILE A 135 8.15 17.33 -9.93
N GLU A 136 7.48 17.29 -11.08
CA GLU A 136 7.58 18.34 -12.10
C GLU A 136 7.20 19.72 -11.56
N PHE A 137 6.13 19.79 -10.75
CA PHE A 137 5.75 21.02 -10.07
C PHE A 137 6.87 21.55 -9.16
N MET A 138 7.53 20.70 -8.38
CA MET A 138 8.62 21.11 -7.50
C MET A 138 9.85 21.57 -8.28
N ILE A 139 10.20 20.90 -9.39
CA ILE A 139 11.29 21.33 -10.30
C ILE A 139 11.02 22.75 -10.80
N ASN A 140 9.81 22.99 -11.30
CA ASN A 140 9.38 24.32 -11.77
C ASN A 140 9.36 25.40 -10.67
N ARG A 141 9.43 25.01 -9.40
CA ARG A 141 9.51 25.91 -8.24
C ARG A 141 10.92 26.07 -7.67
N GLY A 142 11.93 25.54 -8.35
CA GLY A 142 13.33 25.69 -7.96
C GLY A 142 13.91 24.53 -7.17
N MET A 143 13.27 23.35 -7.21
CA MET A 143 13.91 22.11 -6.78
C MET A 143 14.95 21.71 -7.82
N GLU A 144 16.19 21.48 -7.37
CA GLU A 144 17.24 20.88 -8.18
C GLU A 144 17.14 19.36 -8.08
N VAL A 145 17.17 18.67 -9.23
CA VAL A 145 17.13 17.21 -9.25
C VAL A 145 18.42 16.64 -8.65
N VAL A 146 18.34 15.46 -8.05
CA VAL A 146 19.47 14.87 -7.32
C VAL A 146 20.70 14.65 -8.21
N GLU A 147 20.50 14.37 -9.49
CA GLU A 147 21.54 14.17 -10.49
C GLU A 147 22.33 15.44 -10.81
N GLU A 148 21.71 16.61 -10.67
CA GLU A 148 22.32 17.92 -10.95
C GLU A 148 22.86 18.61 -9.68
N TYR A 149 22.62 18.01 -8.51
CA TYR A 149 22.99 18.59 -7.23
C TYR A 149 24.49 18.50 -6.96
N GLU A 150 25.10 19.66 -6.67
CA GLU A 150 26.49 19.77 -6.23
C GLU A 150 26.56 20.03 -4.70
N PRO A 151 26.97 19.04 -3.88
CA PRO A 151 26.96 19.18 -2.42
C PRO A 151 27.83 20.31 -1.87
N LEU A 152 28.94 20.61 -2.55
CA LEU A 152 29.86 21.68 -2.15
C LEU A 152 29.25 23.07 -2.34
N ARG A 153 28.31 23.21 -3.28
CA ARG A 153 27.67 24.48 -3.60
C ARG A 153 26.58 24.81 -2.59
N TYR A 154 25.78 23.81 -2.19
CA TYR A 154 24.67 23.98 -1.24
C TYR A 154 24.68 22.91 -0.15
N PRO A 155 25.59 22.99 0.84
CA PRO A 155 25.76 21.95 1.86
C PRO A 155 24.60 21.86 2.88
N HIS A 156 23.72 22.85 2.90
CA HIS A 156 22.56 22.92 3.82
C HIS A 156 21.22 22.90 3.07
N ALA A 157 21.22 22.49 1.79
CA ALA A 157 19.99 22.32 1.05
C ALA A 157 19.14 21.20 1.67
N THR A 158 17.83 21.42 1.71
CA THR A 158 16.90 20.42 2.23
C THR A 158 16.66 19.34 1.19
N LYS A 159 16.84 18.08 1.59
CA LYS A 159 16.58 16.90 0.76
C LYS A 159 15.07 16.71 0.61
N ILE A 160 14.63 16.39 -0.60
CA ILE A 160 13.22 16.15 -0.90
C ILE A 160 13.02 14.68 -1.24
N PHE A 161 12.14 14.02 -0.50
CA PHE A 161 11.80 12.63 -0.68
C PHE A 161 10.35 12.49 -1.14
N VAL A 162 10.13 11.65 -2.14
CA VAL A 162 8.79 11.29 -2.62
C VAL A 162 8.67 9.76 -2.56
N ASN A 163 7.73 9.25 -1.76
CA ASN A 163 7.53 7.82 -1.52
C ASN A 163 8.83 7.09 -1.12
N GLY A 164 9.69 7.76 -0.35
CA GLY A 164 10.98 7.23 0.09
C GLY A 164 12.15 7.41 -0.89
N THR A 165 11.90 7.82 -2.14
CA THR A 165 12.95 8.12 -3.12
C THR A 165 13.44 9.55 -2.95
N TRP A 166 14.76 9.75 -2.85
CA TRP A 166 15.37 11.08 -2.87
C TRP A 166 15.33 11.64 -4.30
N VAL A 167 14.48 12.63 -4.55
CA VAL A 167 14.23 13.18 -5.90
C VAL A 167 15.03 14.46 -6.18
N GLY A 168 15.47 15.17 -5.14
CA GLY A 168 16.15 16.44 -5.32
C GLY A 168 16.42 17.20 -4.03
N VAL A 169 16.84 18.44 -4.17
CA VAL A 169 17.11 19.36 -3.07
C VAL A 169 16.51 20.72 -3.32
N HIS A 170 16.30 21.49 -2.24
CA HIS A 170 15.85 22.87 -2.35
C HIS A 170 16.47 23.74 -1.25
N GLN A 171 16.90 24.95 -1.61
CA GLN A 171 17.57 25.87 -0.68
C GLN A 171 16.60 26.63 0.23
N ASP A 172 15.41 26.97 -0.27
CA ASP A 172 14.32 27.55 0.54
C ASP A 172 13.16 26.55 0.74
N PRO A 173 13.32 25.55 1.62
CA PRO A 173 12.28 24.55 1.88
C PRO A 173 11.01 25.16 2.48
N LYS A 174 11.09 26.31 3.16
CA LYS A 174 9.92 26.93 3.79
C LYS A 174 8.97 27.44 2.73
N HIS A 175 9.50 28.08 1.69
CA HIS A 175 8.74 28.54 0.55
C HIS A 175 8.14 27.36 -0.24
N LEU A 176 8.96 26.36 -0.59
CA LEU A 176 8.49 25.19 -1.34
C LEU A 176 7.36 24.44 -0.61
N VAL A 177 7.54 24.16 0.69
CA VAL A 177 6.52 23.47 1.50
C VAL A 177 5.21 24.26 1.53
N SER A 178 5.29 25.59 1.62
CA SER A 178 4.09 26.44 1.63
C SER A 178 3.34 26.36 0.30
N GLN A 179 4.06 26.37 -0.82
CA GLN A 179 3.47 26.22 -2.16
C GLN A 179 2.83 24.86 -2.36
N VAL A 180 3.50 23.76 -1.97
CA VAL A 180 2.95 22.39 -2.07
C VAL A 180 1.75 22.21 -1.14
N LEU A 181 1.76 22.83 0.04
CA LEU A 181 0.61 22.79 0.94
C LEU A 181 -0.59 23.55 0.35
N GLU A 182 -0.35 24.66 -0.34
CA GLU A 182 -1.39 25.44 -0.99
C GLU A 182 -2.05 24.68 -2.15
N THR A 183 -1.27 23.94 -2.95
CA THR A 183 -1.84 23.09 -4.01
C THR A 183 -2.75 22.00 -3.45
N ARG A 184 -2.42 21.42 -2.29
CA ARG A 184 -3.31 20.48 -1.57
C ARG A 184 -4.59 21.14 -1.06
N ARG A 185 -4.50 22.35 -0.50
CA ARG A 185 -5.67 23.11 0.00
C ARG A 185 -6.61 23.56 -1.13
N LYS A 186 -6.05 23.83 -2.31
CA LYS A 186 -6.80 24.17 -3.53
C LYS A 186 -7.25 22.93 -4.33
N SER A 187 -6.99 21.73 -3.83
CA SER A 187 -7.35 20.46 -4.47
C SER A 187 -6.68 20.20 -5.83
N TYR A 188 -5.58 20.87 -6.15
CA TYR A 188 -4.71 20.50 -7.28
C TYR A 188 -3.89 19.25 -6.95
N LEU A 189 -3.48 19.11 -5.68
CA LEU A 189 -2.87 17.91 -5.14
C LEU A 189 -3.92 17.14 -4.34
N GLN A 190 -3.93 15.81 -4.46
CA GLN A 190 -4.88 14.97 -3.74
C GLN A 190 -4.76 15.17 -2.22
N TYR A 191 -5.89 15.20 -1.53
CA TYR A 191 -5.95 15.52 -0.09
C TYR A 191 -5.27 14.45 0.78
N GLU A 192 -5.18 13.21 0.27
CA GLU A 192 -4.51 12.08 0.93
C GLU A 192 -2.99 12.20 0.95
N VAL A 193 -2.40 13.08 0.13
CA VAL A 193 -0.95 13.24 0.07
C VAL A 193 -0.43 13.83 1.37
N SER A 194 0.47 13.09 2.02
CA SER A 194 1.12 13.48 3.26
C SER A 194 2.34 14.35 2.98
N LEU A 195 2.48 15.42 3.75
CA LEU A 195 3.55 16.40 3.61
C LEU A 195 4.23 16.58 4.97
N VAL A 196 5.49 16.16 5.10
CA VAL A 196 6.23 16.16 6.37
C VAL A 196 7.54 16.92 6.20
N ARG A 197 7.69 18.03 6.92
CA ARG A 197 8.93 18.80 6.96
C ARG A 197 9.69 18.50 8.25
N GLU A 198 10.79 17.76 8.14
CA GLU A 198 11.71 17.46 9.23
C GLU A 198 12.83 18.50 9.26
N ILE A 199 12.70 19.47 10.16
CA ILE A 199 13.61 20.62 10.25
C ILE A 199 15.02 20.17 10.69
N ARG A 200 15.09 19.22 11.63
CA ARG A 200 16.36 18.75 12.21
C ARG A 200 17.24 18.04 11.20
N ASP A 201 16.64 17.15 10.40
CA ASP A 201 17.38 16.30 9.46
C ASP A 201 17.45 16.92 8.05
N GLN A 202 16.89 18.13 7.91
CA GLN A 202 16.79 18.89 6.66
C GLN A 202 16.13 18.06 5.56
N GLU A 203 14.93 17.54 5.85
CA GLU A 203 14.18 16.69 4.91
C GLU A 203 12.76 17.21 4.73
N PHE A 204 12.28 17.15 3.48
CA PHE A 204 10.89 17.28 3.15
C PHE A 204 10.42 15.98 2.52
N LYS A 205 9.58 15.23 3.25
CA LYS A 205 9.07 13.92 2.86
C LYS A 205 7.62 14.04 2.41
N ILE A 206 7.35 13.47 1.24
CA ILE A 206 6.03 13.45 0.62
C ILE A 206 5.63 11.99 0.38
N PHE A 207 4.42 11.64 0.78
CA PHE A 207 3.87 10.29 0.60
C PHE A 207 2.53 10.36 -0.12
N SER A 208 2.38 9.54 -1.15
CA SER A 208 1.22 9.47 -2.06
C SER A 208 0.83 8.03 -2.37
N ASP A 209 1.35 7.09 -1.58
CA ASP A 209 1.12 5.65 -1.67
C ASP A 209 -0.23 5.21 -1.07
N ALA A 210 -0.61 3.97 -1.39
CA ALA A 210 -1.82 3.28 -0.93
C ALA A 210 -1.47 2.15 0.04
#